data_AF-A0AAU0YZ31-F1
#
_entry.id   AF-A0AAU0YZ31-F1
#
_cell.length_a   1.000
_cell.length_b   1.000
_cell.length_c   1.000
_cell.angle_alpha   90.00
_cell.angle_beta   90.00
_cell.angle_gamma   90.00
#
_symmetry.space_group_name_H-M   'P 1'
#
loop_
_entity.id
_entity.type
_entity.pdbx_description
1 polymer ?
#
loop_
_entity_poly.entity_id
_entity_poly.type
_entity_poly.pdbx_seq_one_letter_code
_entity_poly.pdbx_strand_id
1 'polypeptide(L)'
;MSSQDIPEENLPTEQDAEEHGSVAVKDEPFTDPGLPPHEHRIQDLDERAAKRSERVVAFLFMVSMLATVGFIASYVTIDVDTSVYIFPLGHISALNFALGMTLGVALFCIGAGAVHWARTLMSDEEVIQERHPIEAEPEVKAKVLQDFADGARESQFGRRKLIRNTLFGALALVPLSGVVLLRDLGPLPEKKLRTTSWKKGLTLVNMNTNEPLRPSDIAVGSLTFAKPEGLEEHDEEFQTKIAKDALMLVRIQPENIKDKQELEWSHEGIVAYSKICTHVGCPISLYEQQTHHALCPCHQSTFDLSDGARVIFGPAGHALPQLRIGVNEEGHLEALSEFAEPVGPAFWERG
;
A
#
# COMPACT_ATOMS: atom_id res chain seq x y z
N MET A 1 13.47 21.60 -22.77
CA MET A 1 14.52 22.59 -22.44
C MET A 1 15.71 21.80 -21.93
N SER A 2 16.80 21.85 -22.69
CA SER A 2 18.00 21.02 -22.50
C SER A 2 18.82 21.57 -21.32
N SER A 3 19.44 20.68 -20.55
CA SER A 3 20.23 20.97 -19.35
C SER A 3 21.58 21.65 -19.64
N GLN A 4 21.72 22.35 -20.77
CA GLN A 4 23.01 22.87 -21.27
C GLN A 4 23.15 24.41 -21.21
N ASP A 5 22.16 25.13 -20.67
CA ASP A 5 22.18 26.59 -20.58
C ASP A 5 22.40 27.10 -19.13
N ILE A 6 23.34 26.50 -18.39
CA ILE A 6 23.77 27.05 -17.09
C ILE A 6 25.10 27.80 -17.31
N PRO A 7 25.20 29.11 -17.01
CA PRO A 7 26.43 29.86 -17.22
C PRO A 7 27.54 29.34 -16.28
N GLU A 8 28.65 28.86 -16.85
CA GLU A 8 29.81 28.36 -16.10
C GLU A 8 30.62 29.45 -15.40
N GLU A 9 30.28 30.72 -15.61
CA GLU A 9 30.97 31.90 -15.05
C GLU A 9 30.91 31.97 -13.50
N ASN A 10 30.04 31.18 -12.87
CA ASN A 10 29.92 31.06 -11.41
C ASN A 10 30.35 29.68 -10.86
N LEU A 11 30.95 28.82 -11.68
CA LEU A 11 31.48 27.55 -11.20
C LEU A 11 32.90 27.77 -10.65
N PRO A 12 33.21 27.33 -9.42
CA PRO A 12 34.57 27.41 -8.88
C PRO A 12 35.53 26.67 -9.82
N THR A 13 36.49 27.40 -10.36
CA THR A 13 37.57 26.84 -11.17
C THR A 13 38.63 26.28 -10.24
N GLU A 14 39.01 25.03 -10.51
CA GLU A 14 40.13 24.29 -9.91
C GLU A 14 39.97 23.91 -8.42
N GLN A 15 39.81 22.61 -8.16
CA GLN A 15 40.21 22.01 -6.89
C GLN A 15 41.73 21.94 -6.88
N ASP A 16 42.37 22.97 -6.33
CA ASP A 16 43.79 22.91 -6.01
C ASP A 16 44.05 21.71 -5.08
N ALA A 17 45.01 20.90 -5.49
CA ALA A 17 45.52 19.73 -4.77
C ALA A 17 46.50 20.14 -3.65
N GLU A 18 46.16 21.19 -2.89
CA GLU A 18 46.84 21.54 -1.66
C GLU A 18 45.94 21.19 -0.48
N GLU A 19 46.50 20.39 0.44
CA GLU A 19 45.99 20.08 1.77
C GLU A 19 44.47 20.05 1.89
N HIS A 20 43.88 18.86 2.08
CA HIS A 20 42.62 18.76 2.81
C HIS A 20 42.82 19.48 4.13
N GLY A 21 42.46 20.77 4.12
CA GLY A 21 42.75 21.68 5.21
C GLY A 21 42.14 21.04 6.42
N SER A 22 42.98 20.72 7.39
CA SER A 22 42.60 21.00 8.76
C SER A 22 41.96 22.38 8.67
N VAL A 23 40.64 22.46 8.82
CA VAL A 23 39.99 23.75 9.02
C VAL A 23 40.69 24.25 10.27
N ALA A 24 41.71 25.08 10.09
CA ALA A 24 42.32 25.81 11.18
C ALA A 24 41.12 26.49 11.80
N VAL A 25 40.76 26.05 13.01
CA VAL A 25 39.68 26.65 13.77
C VAL A 25 40.15 28.08 13.97
N LYS A 26 39.75 28.94 13.03
CA LYS A 26 39.92 30.38 13.12
C LYS A 26 39.25 30.70 14.44
N ASP A 27 40.04 31.19 15.41
CA ASP A 27 39.61 31.51 16.77
C ASP A 27 38.13 31.87 16.74
N GLU A 28 37.28 31.01 17.30
CA GLU A 28 35.83 31.15 17.15
C GLU A 28 35.49 32.62 17.44
N PRO A 29 35.02 33.39 16.45
CA PRO A 29 34.89 34.84 16.62
C PRO A 29 33.84 35.20 17.68
N PHE A 30 33.09 34.19 18.15
CA PHE A 30 32.16 34.25 19.24
C PHE A 30 32.63 33.26 20.30
N THR A 31 33.08 33.78 21.44
CA THR A 31 33.30 32.98 22.65
C THR A 31 31.99 32.31 23.04
N ASP A 32 32.02 31.01 23.37
CA ASP A 32 30.85 30.32 23.94
C ASP A 32 30.31 31.15 25.12
N PRO A 33 29.08 31.70 25.03
CA PRO A 33 28.51 32.49 26.10
C PRO A 33 28.25 31.67 27.37
N GLY A 34 28.45 30.35 27.32
CA GLY A 34 28.17 29.42 28.41
C GLY A 34 26.68 29.20 28.60
N LEU A 35 26.33 28.43 29.62
CA LEU A 35 24.94 28.24 29.99
C LEU A 35 24.36 29.55 30.58
N PRO A 36 23.12 29.92 30.24
CA PRO A 36 22.42 30.99 30.94
C PRO A 36 22.28 30.64 32.43
N PRO A 37 22.09 31.65 33.31
CA PRO A 37 21.84 31.37 34.72
C PRO A 37 20.57 30.53 34.88
N HIS A 38 20.66 29.48 35.70
CA HIS A 38 19.54 28.59 35.98
C HIS A 38 18.35 29.36 36.61
N GLU A 39 17.16 29.17 36.04
CA GLU A 39 15.92 29.80 36.51
C GLU A 39 15.16 28.86 37.43
N HIS A 40 15.23 29.10 38.75
CA HIS A 40 14.47 28.32 39.72
C HIS A 40 12.96 28.49 39.57
N ARG A 41 12.23 27.38 39.67
CA ARG A 41 10.76 27.39 39.67
C ARG A 41 10.24 27.80 41.04
N ILE A 42 8.97 28.19 41.08
CA ILE A 42 8.29 28.55 42.34
C ILE A 42 8.31 27.38 43.33
N GLN A 43 8.22 26.15 42.83
CA GLN A 43 8.26 24.92 43.62
C GLN A 43 9.62 24.67 44.27
N ASP A 44 10.71 25.14 43.68
CA ASP A 44 12.06 24.98 44.23
C ASP A 44 12.32 25.97 45.39
N LEU A 45 11.57 27.08 45.41
CA LEU A 45 11.68 28.15 46.41
C LEU A 45 10.67 28.03 47.56
N ASP A 46 9.45 27.53 47.29
CA ASP A 46 8.36 27.39 48.26
C ASP A 46 7.88 25.95 48.42
N GLU A 47 8.20 25.36 49.58
CA GLU A 47 7.77 24.02 49.99
C GLU A 47 6.24 23.82 49.93
N ARG A 48 5.44 24.87 50.14
CA ARG A 48 3.98 24.78 50.01
C ARG A 48 3.54 24.66 48.56
N ALA A 49 4.25 25.30 47.63
CA ALA A 49 4.02 25.14 46.21
C ALA A 49 4.43 23.73 45.74
N ALA A 50 5.58 23.22 46.20
CA ALA A 50 6.01 21.85 45.93
C ALA A 50 4.98 20.81 46.39
N LYS A 51 4.51 20.89 47.66
CA LYS A 51 3.47 19.98 48.19
C LYS A 51 2.13 20.05 47.47
N ARG A 52 1.82 21.17 46.81
CA ARG A 52 0.61 21.27 45.96
C ARG A 52 0.81 20.53 44.64
N SER A 53 1.95 20.75 43.98
CA SER A 53 2.33 20.02 42.76
C SER A 53 2.41 18.51 43.00
N GLU A 54 2.99 18.07 44.11
CA GLU A 54 3.04 16.65 44.51
C GLU A 54 1.65 16.03 44.58
N ARG A 55 0.68 16.72 45.22
CA ARG A 55 -0.70 16.25 45.29
C ARG A 55 -1.39 16.17 43.93
N VAL A 56 -1.08 17.10 43.02
CA VAL A 56 -1.62 17.07 41.65
C VAL A 56 -1.06 15.87 40.88
N VAL A 57 0.26 15.62 40.96
CA VAL A 57 0.89 14.44 40.36
C VAL A 57 0.28 13.16 40.92
N ALA A 58 0.21 13.03 42.25
CA ALA A 58 -0.36 11.87 42.92
C ALA A 58 -1.84 11.66 42.55
N PHE A 59 -2.62 12.75 42.43
CA PHE A 59 -4.00 12.70 41.99
C PHE A 59 -4.12 12.16 40.55
N LEU A 60 -3.30 12.65 39.62
CA LEU A 60 -3.30 12.15 38.23
C LEU A 60 -2.96 10.66 38.18
N PHE A 61 -1.93 10.21 38.89
CA PHE A 61 -1.60 8.79 38.97
C PHE A 61 -2.71 7.95 39.62
N MET A 62 -3.37 8.46 40.66
CA MET A 62 -4.51 7.80 41.28
C MET A 62 -5.70 7.67 40.31
N VAL A 63 -6.03 8.74 39.57
CA VAL A 63 -7.08 8.70 38.54
C VAL A 63 -6.73 7.67 37.47
N SER A 64 -5.47 7.57 37.06
CA SER A 64 -5.04 6.52 36.14
C SER A 64 -5.25 5.12 36.71
N MET A 65 -4.85 4.86 37.96
CA MET A 65 -5.04 3.56 38.60
C MET A 65 -6.53 3.17 38.64
N LEU A 66 -7.39 4.11 39.02
CA LEU A 66 -8.84 3.90 39.05
C LEU A 66 -9.41 3.66 37.66
N ALA A 67 -8.93 4.39 36.65
CA ALA A 67 -9.35 4.21 35.27
C ALA A 67 -8.93 2.84 34.73
N THR A 68 -7.72 2.35 35.05
CA THR A 68 -7.28 0.99 34.70
C THR A 68 -8.12 -0.09 35.37
N VAL A 69 -8.47 0.09 36.66
CA VAL A 69 -9.42 -0.82 37.33
C VAL A 69 -10.79 -0.77 36.64
N GLY A 70 -11.25 0.43 36.27
CA GLY A 70 -12.46 0.63 35.48
C GLY A 70 -12.43 -0.10 34.14
N PHE A 71 -11.30 -0.07 33.43
CA PHE A 71 -11.09 -0.79 32.17
C PHE A 71 -11.26 -2.30 32.36
N ILE A 72 -10.58 -2.87 33.36
CA ILE A 72 -10.66 -4.31 33.66
C ILE A 72 -12.09 -4.68 34.06
N ALA A 73 -12.74 -3.87 34.90
CA ALA A 73 -14.11 -4.10 35.32
C ALA A 73 -15.06 -4.07 34.11
N SER A 74 -14.97 -3.05 33.25
CA SER A 74 -15.77 -2.94 32.03
C SER A 74 -15.56 -4.11 31.07
N TYR A 75 -14.32 -4.59 30.93
CA TYR A 75 -14.01 -5.75 30.08
C TYR A 75 -14.70 -7.03 30.55
N VAL A 76 -14.84 -7.22 31.87
CA VAL A 76 -15.40 -8.45 32.45
C VAL A 76 -16.91 -8.37 32.65
N THR A 77 -17.47 -7.18 32.87
CA THR A 77 -18.88 -7.04 33.27
C THR A 77 -19.84 -6.57 32.18
N ILE A 78 -19.35 -6.02 31.07
CA ILE A 78 -20.19 -5.49 30.00
C ILE A 78 -20.23 -6.47 28.83
N ASP A 79 -21.43 -6.94 28.49
CA ASP A 79 -21.63 -7.82 27.33
C ASP A 79 -21.40 -7.10 26.00
N VAL A 80 -20.84 -7.82 25.02
CA VAL A 80 -20.48 -7.30 23.69
C VAL A 80 -21.69 -6.73 22.93
N ASP A 81 -22.88 -7.30 23.15
CA ASP A 81 -24.12 -6.89 22.49
C ASP A 81 -24.85 -5.72 23.20
N THR A 82 -24.32 -5.23 24.33
CA THR A 82 -24.94 -4.14 25.07
C THR A 82 -24.77 -2.81 24.32
N SER A 83 -25.89 -2.17 23.97
CA SER A 83 -25.89 -0.82 23.38
C SER A 83 -26.42 0.21 24.37
N VAL A 84 -25.77 1.38 24.42
CA VAL A 84 -26.17 2.51 25.25
C VAL A 84 -26.32 3.76 24.39
N TYR A 85 -27.28 4.60 24.74
CA TYR A 85 -27.47 5.89 24.10
C TYR A 85 -26.63 6.96 24.82
N ILE A 86 -25.70 7.59 24.12
CA ILE A 86 -24.86 8.66 24.65
C ILE A 86 -25.08 9.91 23.79
N PHE A 87 -25.60 10.98 24.36
CA PHE A 87 -25.75 12.24 23.64
C PHE A 87 -24.39 12.95 23.50
N PRO A 88 -23.97 13.43 22.30
CA PRO A 88 -24.69 13.49 21.02
C PRO A 88 -24.38 12.33 20.03
N LEU A 89 -23.67 11.29 20.47
CA LEU A 89 -23.16 10.19 19.64
C LEU A 89 -24.21 9.15 19.22
N GLY A 90 -25.38 9.11 19.87
CA GLY A 90 -26.43 8.14 19.57
C GLY A 90 -26.22 6.78 20.25
N HIS A 91 -26.77 5.72 19.67
CA HIS A 91 -26.63 4.36 20.18
C HIS A 91 -25.29 3.76 19.74
N ILE A 92 -24.44 3.40 20.70
CA ILE A 92 -23.12 2.80 20.46
C ILE A 92 -22.90 1.60 21.38
N SER A 93 -21.90 0.77 21.05
CA SER A 93 -21.48 -0.35 21.91
C SER A 93 -20.99 0.17 23.25
N ALA A 94 -21.65 -0.26 24.33
CA ALA A 94 -21.31 0.12 25.69
C ALA A 94 -19.90 -0.33 26.08
N LEU A 95 -19.53 -1.55 25.64
CA LEU A 95 -18.22 -2.13 25.91
C LEU A 95 -17.11 -1.30 25.24
N ASN A 96 -17.19 -1.08 23.92
CA ASN A 96 -16.15 -0.33 23.19
C ASN A 96 -15.99 1.10 23.74
N PHE A 97 -17.11 1.75 24.06
CA PHE A 97 -17.07 3.08 24.65
C PHE A 97 -16.40 3.08 26.03
N ALA A 98 -16.79 2.16 26.91
CA ALA A 98 -16.22 2.07 28.26
C ALA A 98 -14.73 1.73 28.22
N LEU A 99 -14.30 0.77 27.38
CA LEU A 99 -12.90 0.43 27.20
C LEU A 99 -12.08 1.60 26.65
N GLY A 100 -12.59 2.28 25.62
CA GLY A 100 -11.91 3.44 25.03
C GLY A 100 -11.74 4.59 26.03
N MET A 101 -12.80 4.93 26.77
CA MET A 101 -12.78 6.02 27.76
C MET A 101 -11.85 5.71 28.94
N THR A 102 -11.97 4.52 29.54
CA THR A 102 -11.18 4.14 30.71
C THR A 102 -9.69 4.00 30.37
N LEU A 103 -9.35 3.38 29.23
CA LEU A 103 -7.97 3.27 28.77
C LEU A 103 -7.39 4.64 28.38
N GLY A 104 -8.17 5.45 27.68
CA GLY A 104 -7.78 6.81 27.28
C GLY A 104 -7.46 7.70 28.49
N VAL A 105 -8.33 7.71 29.50
CA VAL A 105 -8.11 8.43 30.76
C VAL A 105 -6.89 7.89 31.50
N ALA A 106 -6.72 6.56 31.57
CA ALA A 106 -5.58 5.96 32.25
C ALA A 106 -4.25 6.41 31.65
N LEU A 107 -4.08 6.27 30.32
CA LEU A 107 -2.84 6.64 29.64
C LEU A 107 -2.61 8.16 29.65
N PHE A 108 -3.66 8.96 29.46
CA PHE A 108 -3.56 10.41 29.53
C PHE A 108 -3.09 10.87 30.91
N CYS A 109 -3.68 10.35 31.99
CA CYS A 109 -3.32 10.74 33.35
C CYS A 109 -1.90 10.27 33.75
N ILE A 110 -1.41 9.13 33.25
CA ILE A 110 -0.01 8.72 33.40
C ILE A 110 0.91 9.74 32.71
N GLY A 111 0.65 10.05 31.44
CA GLY A 111 1.48 10.99 30.68
C GLY A 111 1.46 12.39 31.26
N ALA A 112 0.27 12.93 31.54
CA ALA A 112 0.10 14.24 32.17
C ALA A 112 0.74 14.30 33.57
N GLY A 113 0.60 13.23 34.37
CA GLY A 113 1.23 13.13 35.69
C GLY A 113 2.75 13.14 35.61
N ALA A 114 3.33 12.35 34.69
CA ALA A 114 4.77 12.29 34.47
C ALA A 114 5.35 13.63 33.98
N VAL A 115 4.68 14.29 33.02
CA VAL A 115 5.10 15.62 32.53
C VAL A 115 4.97 16.67 33.63
N HIS A 116 3.88 16.66 34.39
CA HIS A 116 3.70 17.62 35.49
C HIS A 116 4.78 17.41 36.58
N TRP A 117 5.09 16.15 36.91
CA TRP A 117 6.16 15.80 37.83
C TRP A 117 7.53 16.30 37.35
N ALA A 118 7.87 15.99 36.09
CA ALA A 118 9.13 16.40 35.48
C ALA A 118 9.30 17.94 35.48
N ARG A 119 8.24 18.67 35.14
CA ARG A 119 8.28 20.14 35.03
C ARG A 119 8.22 20.90 36.35
N THR A 120 7.84 20.25 37.46
CA THR A 120 7.56 20.97 38.72
C THR A 120 8.34 20.48 39.92
N LEU A 121 8.91 19.27 39.89
CA LEU A 121 9.60 18.69 41.06
C LEU A 121 10.91 17.98 40.71
N MET A 122 11.08 17.47 39.47
CA MET A 122 12.37 16.88 39.07
C MET A 122 13.42 17.97 38.85
N SER A 123 14.71 17.63 39.03
CA SER A 123 15.80 18.55 38.74
C SER A 123 15.83 18.92 37.26
N ASP A 124 15.91 20.20 36.97
CA ASP A 124 15.99 20.80 35.64
C ASP A 124 17.32 21.54 35.43
N GLU A 125 18.39 21.02 36.01
CA GLU A 125 19.75 21.55 35.86
C GLU A 125 20.26 21.37 34.42
N GLU A 126 20.79 22.46 33.86
CA GLU A 126 21.43 22.46 32.56
C GLU A 126 22.80 21.78 32.64
N VAL A 127 23.00 20.72 31.84
CA VAL A 127 24.25 19.97 31.78
C VAL A 127 24.88 20.09 30.40
N ILE A 128 26.15 20.49 30.35
CA ILE A 128 26.94 20.48 29.11
C ILE A 128 27.55 19.08 28.95
N GLN A 129 27.31 18.47 27.79
CA GLN A 129 28.04 17.30 27.35
C GLN A 129 28.83 17.65 26.08
N GLU A 130 30.14 17.80 26.23
CA GLU A 130 31.03 18.03 25.10
C GLU A 130 30.97 16.85 24.13
N ARG A 131 30.74 17.15 22.86
CA ARG A 131 30.75 16.11 21.82
C ARG A 131 32.19 15.81 21.48
N HIS A 132 32.58 14.55 21.64
CA HIS A 132 33.86 14.09 21.12
C HIS A 132 33.96 14.34 19.60
N PRO A 133 35.14 14.70 19.07
CA PRO A 133 35.36 14.75 17.63
C PRO A 133 34.92 13.46 16.95
N ILE A 134 34.34 13.57 15.75
CA ILE A 134 33.97 12.40 14.92
C ILE A 134 35.23 11.64 14.48
N GLU A 135 36.35 12.35 14.33
CA GLU A 135 37.64 11.74 14.00
C GLU A 135 38.27 11.08 15.22
N ALA A 136 38.78 9.88 15.03
CA ALA A 136 39.61 9.20 16.03
C ALA A 136 40.99 9.87 16.11
N GLU A 137 41.54 9.93 17.31
CA GLU A 137 42.90 10.43 17.55
C GLU A 137 43.91 9.83 16.55
N PRO A 138 44.87 10.62 16.03
CA PRO A 138 45.82 10.16 15.03
C PRO A 138 46.57 8.88 15.44
N GLU A 139 46.88 8.73 16.72
CA GLU A 139 47.52 7.53 17.28
C GLU A 139 46.61 6.29 17.18
N VAL A 140 45.32 6.44 17.50
CA VAL A 140 44.32 5.35 17.40
C VAL A 140 44.13 4.95 15.94
N LYS A 141 44.01 5.93 15.03
CA LYS A 141 43.89 5.70 13.58
C LYS A 141 45.13 4.97 13.05
N ALA A 142 46.33 5.42 13.42
CA ALA A 142 47.58 4.78 13.02
C ALA A 142 47.68 3.34 13.54
N LYS A 143 47.30 3.11 14.81
CA LYS A 143 47.27 1.78 15.41
C LYS A 143 46.30 0.84 14.70
N VAL A 144 45.07 1.28 14.42
CA VAL A 144 44.08 0.45 13.71
C VAL A 144 44.57 0.06 12.30
N LEU A 145 45.18 1.01 11.58
CA LEU A 145 45.78 0.73 10.26
C LEU A 145 46.95 -0.26 10.37
N GLN A 146 47.78 -0.13 11.40
CA GLN A 146 48.85 -1.08 11.67
C GLN A 146 48.30 -2.46 12.02
N ASP A 147 47.35 -2.57 12.95
CA ASP A 147 46.72 -3.84 13.34
C ASP A 147 46.05 -4.52 12.13
N PHE A 148 45.41 -3.74 11.24
CA PHE A 148 44.86 -4.27 9.98
C PHE A 148 45.96 -4.79 9.04
N ALA A 149 47.06 -4.05 8.89
CA ALA A 149 48.19 -4.48 8.07
C ALA A 149 48.90 -5.71 8.66
N ASP A 150 49.00 -5.80 9.98
CA ASP A 150 49.56 -6.93 10.73
C ASP A 150 48.69 -8.17 10.51
N GLY A 151 47.38 -8.06 10.71
CA GLY A 151 46.42 -9.14 10.41
C GLY A 151 46.47 -9.59 8.95
N ALA A 152 46.57 -8.65 8.00
CA ALA A 152 46.73 -8.98 6.58
C ALA A 152 48.03 -9.76 6.32
N ARG A 153 49.15 -9.38 6.96
CA ARG A 153 50.43 -10.10 6.86
C ARG A 153 50.38 -11.48 7.53
N GLU A 154 49.84 -11.58 8.74
CA GLU A 154 49.72 -12.83 9.50
C GLU A 154 48.80 -13.84 8.83
N SER A 155 47.72 -13.38 8.18
CA SER A 155 46.80 -14.25 7.44
C SER A 155 47.48 -15.00 6.30
N GLN A 156 48.59 -14.45 5.76
CA GLN A 156 49.31 -15.00 4.60
C GLN A 156 48.40 -15.22 3.39
N PHE A 157 47.25 -14.53 3.32
CA PHE A 157 46.18 -14.77 2.35
C PHE A 157 46.65 -14.57 0.91
N GLY A 158 47.51 -13.57 0.67
CA GLY A 158 48.11 -13.34 -0.65
C GLY A 158 49.09 -14.44 -1.10
N ARG A 159 49.82 -15.06 -0.16
CA ARG A 159 50.80 -16.13 -0.44
C ARG A 159 50.13 -17.49 -0.62
N ARG A 160 49.09 -17.79 0.16
CA ARG A 160 48.35 -19.06 0.14
C ARG A 160 47.30 -19.10 -0.98
N LYS A 161 47.76 -19.09 -2.23
CA LYS A 161 46.91 -18.98 -3.44
C LYS A 161 45.82 -20.06 -3.53
N LEU A 162 46.08 -21.29 -3.08
CA LEU A 162 45.08 -22.36 -3.12
C LEU A 162 43.89 -22.03 -2.21
N ILE A 163 44.14 -21.68 -0.93
CA ILE A 163 43.09 -21.29 0.04
C ILE A 163 42.30 -20.08 -0.46
N ARG A 164 42.99 -19.05 -0.96
CA ARG A 164 42.36 -17.86 -1.50
C ARG A 164 41.44 -18.19 -2.68
N ASN A 165 41.94 -18.97 -3.64
CA ASN A 165 41.18 -19.28 -4.84
C ASN A 165 39.99 -20.21 -4.54
N THR A 166 40.14 -21.17 -3.62
CA THR A 166 39.02 -22.02 -3.20
C THR A 166 37.99 -21.25 -2.37
N LEU A 167 38.42 -20.28 -1.54
CA LEU A 167 37.49 -19.36 -0.85
C LEU A 167 36.69 -18.54 -1.86
N PHE A 168 37.33 -17.93 -2.85
CA PHE A 168 36.61 -17.20 -3.90
C PHE A 168 35.68 -18.11 -4.70
N GLY A 169 36.11 -19.33 -5.03
CA GLY A 169 35.25 -20.31 -5.68
C GLY A 169 34.02 -20.65 -4.83
N ALA A 170 34.20 -20.92 -3.53
CA ALA A 170 33.10 -21.20 -2.62
C ALA A 170 32.14 -20.00 -2.50
N LEU A 171 32.66 -18.79 -2.29
CA LEU A 171 31.86 -17.56 -2.19
C LEU A 171 31.15 -17.21 -3.51
N ALA A 172 31.72 -17.56 -4.66
CA ALA A 172 31.08 -17.37 -5.96
C ALA A 172 29.98 -18.40 -6.25
N LEU A 173 30.13 -19.64 -5.76
CA LEU A 173 29.18 -20.73 -6.00
C LEU A 173 27.97 -20.70 -5.05
N VAL A 174 28.15 -20.29 -3.79
CA VAL A 174 27.04 -20.24 -2.81
C VAL A 174 25.85 -19.40 -3.32
N PRO A 175 26.02 -18.20 -3.93
CA PRO A 175 24.91 -17.42 -4.49
C PRO A 175 24.12 -18.13 -5.59
N LEU A 176 24.68 -19.13 -6.29
CA LEU A 176 23.94 -19.90 -7.29
C LEU A 176 22.80 -20.72 -6.66
N SER A 177 22.94 -21.12 -5.39
CA SER A 177 21.81 -21.72 -4.64
C SER A 177 20.63 -20.76 -4.54
N GLY A 178 20.89 -19.45 -4.44
CA GLY A 178 19.88 -18.41 -4.46
C GLY A 178 19.10 -18.36 -5.77
N VAL A 179 19.75 -18.62 -6.92
CA VAL A 179 19.04 -18.69 -8.22
C VAL A 179 18.01 -19.82 -8.23
N VAL A 180 18.36 -20.98 -7.67
CA VAL A 180 17.44 -22.12 -7.57
C VAL A 180 16.31 -21.82 -6.59
N LEU A 181 16.63 -21.32 -5.39
CA LEU A 181 15.65 -20.99 -4.37
C LEU A 181 14.68 -19.88 -4.80
N LEU A 182 15.18 -18.84 -5.48
CA LEU A 182 14.36 -17.74 -5.97
C LEU A 182 13.48 -18.16 -7.15
N ARG A 183 13.96 -19.10 -7.99
CA ARG A 183 13.15 -19.68 -9.07
C ARG A 183 11.97 -20.48 -8.53
N ASP A 184 12.12 -21.13 -7.38
CA ASP A 184 11.07 -21.96 -6.77
C ASP A 184 10.02 -21.16 -5.98
N LEU A 185 10.13 -19.82 -5.90
CA LEU A 185 9.13 -18.96 -5.23
C LEU A 185 7.76 -18.90 -5.94
N GLY A 186 7.62 -19.47 -7.13
CA GLY A 186 6.32 -19.58 -7.78
C GLY A 186 6.36 -20.30 -9.12
N PRO A 187 5.19 -20.80 -9.58
CA PRO A 187 5.08 -21.36 -10.92
C PRO A 187 5.27 -20.27 -11.97
N LEU A 188 5.81 -20.66 -13.14
CA LEU A 188 5.88 -19.77 -14.28
C LEU A 188 4.44 -19.43 -14.77
N PRO A 189 4.15 -18.17 -15.14
CA PRO A 189 2.81 -17.75 -15.54
C PRO A 189 2.36 -18.35 -16.89
N GLU A 190 3.30 -18.75 -17.75
CA GLU A 190 3.06 -19.33 -19.08
C GLU A 190 2.00 -18.54 -19.88
N LYS A 191 0.99 -19.20 -20.45
CA LYS A 191 -0.08 -18.59 -21.24
C LYS A 191 -1.38 -18.38 -20.44
N LYS A 192 -1.35 -18.52 -19.11
CA LYS A 192 -2.56 -18.47 -18.26
C LYS A 192 -3.33 -17.16 -18.35
N LEU A 193 -2.66 -16.06 -18.71
CA LEU A 193 -3.25 -14.73 -18.89
C LEU A 193 -3.90 -14.54 -20.27
N ARG A 194 -3.61 -15.40 -21.25
CA ARG A 194 -4.19 -15.31 -22.61
C ARG A 194 -5.52 -16.04 -22.76
N THR A 195 -5.89 -16.91 -21.81
CA THR A 195 -7.06 -17.78 -21.92
C THR A 195 -8.09 -17.52 -20.82
N THR A 196 -9.36 -17.49 -21.22
CA THR A 196 -10.56 -17.47 -20.36
C THR A 196 -11.23 -18.85 -20.37
N SER A 197 -12.26 -19.06 -19.55
CA SER A 197 -13.11 -20.26 -19.62
C SER A 197 -14.12 -20.21 -20.77
N TRP A 198 -14.39 -19.02 -21.34
CA TRP A 198 -15.27 -18.82 -22.49
C TRP A 198 -14.84 -19.62 -23.71
N LYS A 199 -15.80 -20.33 -24.33
CA LYS A 199 -15.66 -21.13 -25.55
C LYS A 199 -16.95 -21.03 -26.36
N LYS A 200 -16.87 -21.33 -27.65
CA LYS A 200 -18.05 -21.42 -28.52
C LYS A 200 -19.07 -22.43 -27.97
N GLY A 201 -20.33 -22.01 -27.89
CA GLY A 201 -21.48 -22.79 -27.44
C GLY A 201 -21.73 -22.76 -25.93
N LEU A 202 -20.94 -22.01 -25.14
CA LEU A 202 -21.21 -21.88 -23.71
C LEU A 202 -22.35 -20.88 -23.46
N THR A 203 -23.32 -21.29 -22.66
CA THR A 203 -24.44 -20.46 -22.25
C THR A 203 -23.98 -19.36 -21.29
N LEU A 204 -24.56 -18.17 -21.43
CA LEU A 204 -24.36 -17.05 -20.52
C LEU A 204 -25.31 -17.21 -19.32
N VAL A 205 -24.74 -17.37 -18.14
CA VAL A 205 -25.50 -17.56 -16.89
C VAL A 205 -25.45 -16.29 -16.05
N ASN A 206 -26.58 -15.86 -15.51
CA ASN A 206 -26.68 -14.70 -14.63
C ASN A 206 -25.87 -14.94 -13.35
N MET A 207 -24.97 -14.00 -12.99
CA MET A 207 -24.12 -14.15 -11.80
C MET A 207 -24.90 -14.14 -10.47
N ASN A 208 -26.09 -13.53 -10.43
CA ASN A 208 -26.86 -13.40 -9.19
C ASN A 208 -27.86 -14.55 -9.00
N THR A 209 -28.48 -15.03 -10.09
CA THR A 209 -29.52 -16.06 -10.01
C THR A 209 -29.02 -17.46 -10.38
N ASN A 210 -27.83 -17.58 -11.00
CA ASN A 210 -27.32 -18.82 -11.59
C ASN A 210 -28.26 -19.45 -12.63
N GLU A 211 -29.08 -18.64 -13.30
CA GLU A 211 -29.97 -19.08 -14.37
C GLU A 211 -29.46 -18.66 -15.75
N PRO A 212 -29.66 -19.48 -16.81
CA PRO A 212 -29.39 -19.10 -18.19
C PRO A 212 -30.13 -17.81 -18.59
N LEU A 213 -29.43 -16.88 -19.22
CA LEU A 213 -30.00 -15.61 -19.65
C LEU A 213 -30.69 -15.73 -21.02
N ARG A 214 -31.89 -15.19 -21.15
CA ARG A 214 -32.55 -14.95 -22.45
C ARG A 214 -32.37 -13.51 -22.89
N PRO A 215 -32.44 -13.20 -24.21
CA PRO A 215 -32.43 -11.81 -24.68
C PRO A 215 -33.51 -10.93 -24.05
N SER A 216 -34.67 -11.51 -23.71
CA SER A 216 -35.78 -10.82 -23.04
C SER A 216 -35.47 -10.35 -21.63
N ASP A 217 -34.49 -10.97 -20.96
CA ASP A 217 -34.14 -10.67 -19.57
C ASP A 217 -33.27 -9.42 -19.45
N ILE A 218 -32.76 -8.92 -20.57
CA ILE A 218 -31.92 -7.73 -20.66
C ILE A 218 -32.74 -6.61 -21.30
N ALA A 219 -33.22 -5.71 -20.46
CA ALA A 219 -33.96 -4.53 -20.90
C ALA A 219 -33.03 -3.51 -21.56
N VAL A 220 -33.56 -2.70 -22.47
CA VAL A 220 -32.78 -1.63 -23.10
C VAL A 220 -32.28 -0.65 -22.03
N GLY A 221 -30.97 -0.48 -21.97
CA GLY A 221 -30.27 0.35 -21.00
C GLY A 221 -30.07 -0.27 -19.63
N SER A 222 -30.42 -1.54 -19.42
CA SER A 222 -30.06 -2.27 -18.20
C SER A 222 -28.63 -2.79 -18.27
N LEU A 223 -28.01 -2.93 -17.10
CA LEU A 223 -26.72 -3.57 -16.87
C LEU A 223 -26.94 -4.92 -16.20
N THR A 224 -26.48 -6.01 -16.83
CA THR A 224 -26.57 -7.37 -16.30
C THR A 224 -25.19 -8.01 -16.25
N PHE A 225 -24.89 -8.79 -15.22
CA PHE A 225 -23.61 -9.52 -15.12
C PHE A 225 -23.81 -11.00 -15.41
N ALA A 226 -22.87 -11.57 -16.16
CA ALA A 226 -22.90 -12.96 -16.55
C ALA A 226 -21.55 -13.66 -16.32
N LYS A 227 -21.60 -14.99 -16.23
CA LYS A 227 -20.47 -15.91 -16.17
C LYS A 227 -20.71 -17.06 -17.16
N PRO A 228 -19.67 -17.79 -17.59
CA PRO A 228 -19.87 -18.97 -18.43
C PRO A 228 -20.59 -20.06 -17.62
N GLU A 229 -21.41 -20.84 -18.31
CA GLU A 229 -22.00 -22.06 -17.78
C GLU A 229 -20.94 -23.01 -17.20
N GLY A 230 -21.26 -23.64 -16.06
CA GLY A 230 -20.40 -24.60 -15.38
C GLY A 230 -19.32 -24.00 -14.48
N LEU A 231 -19.34 -22.68 -14.26
CA LEU A 231 -18.48 -22.01 -13.27
C LEU A 231 -19.27 -21.73 -11.99
N GLU A 232 -19.14 -22.55 -10.94
CA GLU A 232 -19.97 -22.42 -9.72
C GLU A 232 -19.23 -21.83 -8.53
N GLU A 233 -19.93 -21.09 -7.65
CA GLU A 233 -19.29 -20.38 -6.51
C GLU A 233 -18.61 -21.29 -5.50
N HIS A 234 -19.02 -22.57 -5.45
CA HIS A 234 -18.46 -23.58 -4.56
C HIS A 234 -17.23 -24.30 -5.16
N ASP A 235 -16.89 -24.04 -6.43
CA ASP A 235 -15.69 -24.60 -7.04
C ASP A 235 -14.44 -23.97 -6.44
N GLU A 236 -13.42 -24.79 -6.16
CA GLU A 236 -12.13 -24.32 -5.61
C GLU A 236 -11.48 -23.25 -6.49
N GLU A 237 -11.62 -23.37 -7.81
CA GLU A 237 -11.04 -22.44 -8.78
C GLU A 237 -11.95 -21.26 -9.13
N PHE A 238 -13.13 -21.13 -8.51
CA PHE A 238 -14.14 -20.14 -8.89
C PHE A 238 -13.56 -18.72 -8.91
N GLN A 239 -12.91 -18.30 -7.82
CA GLN A 239 -12.37 -16.95 -7.66
C GLN A 239 -11.28 -16.65 -8.71
N THR A 240 -10.46 -17.65 -9.05
CA THR A 240 -9.39 -17.51 -10.05
C THR A 240 -9.96 -17.39 -11.47
N LYS A 241 -11.02 -18.13 -11.79
CA LYS A 241 -11.67 -18.10 -13.11
C LYS A 241 -12.53 -16.86 -13.30
N ILE A 242 -13.39 -16.54 -12.34
CA ILE A 242 -14.31 -15.40 -12.43
C ILE A 242 -13.55 -14.06 -12.54
N ALA A 243 -12.34 -13.97 -11.98
CA ALA A 243 -11.45 -12.82 -12.13
C ALA A 243 -11.09 -12.49 -13.59
N LYS A 244 -11.27 -13.42 -14.54
CA LYS A 244 -11.12 -13.22 -15.98
C LYS A 244 -12.42 -13.39 -16.75
N ASP A 245 -13.31 -14.25 -16.25
CA ASP A 245 -14.49 -14.69 -17.00
C ASP A 245 -15.73 -13.84 -16.76
N ALA A 246 -15.73 -12.94 -15.76
CA ALA A 246 -16.87 -12.08 -15.48
C ALA A 246 -17.21 -11.18 -16.68
N LEU A 247 -18.48 -11.22 -17.07
CA LEU A 247 -19.01 -10.51 -18.22
C LEU A 247 -20.02 -9.44 -17.82
N MET A 248 -20.04 -8.38 -18.60
CA MET A 248 -20.94 -7.25 -18.48
C MET A 248 -21.78 -7.17 -19.75
N LEU A 249 -23.09 -7.35 -19.59
CA LEU A 249 -24.07 -7.27 -20.66
C LEU A 249 -24.85 -5.96 -20.55
N VAL A 250 -24.93 -5.25 -21.65
CA VAL A 250 -25.73 -4.02 -21.78
C VAL A 250 -26.53 -4.10 -23.06
N ARG A 251 -27.81 -3.75 -23.01
CA ARG A 251 -28.62 -3.64 -24.23
C ARG A 251 -28.72 -2.19 -24.68
N ILE A 252 -28.06 -1.86 -25.77
CA ILE A 252 -28.11 -0.56 -26.43
C ILE A 252 -29.10 -0.67 -27.60
N GLN A 253 -29.76 0.42 -27.96
CA GLN A 253 -30.54 0.42 -29.20
C GLN A 253 -29.59 0.22 -30.39
N PRO A 254 -29.84 -0.72 -31.32
CA PRO A 254 -28.91 -1.04 -32.41
C PRO A 254 -28.44 0.17 -33.22
N GLU A 255 -29.31 1.16 -33.43
CA GLU A 255 -29.02 2.42 -34.11
C GLU A 255 -28.01 3.33 -33.39
N ASN A 256 -27.81 3.13 -32.08
CA ASN A 256 -26.87 3.92 -31.28
C ASN A 256 -25.49 3.26 -31.19
N ILE A 257 -25.32 2.02 -31.66
CA ILE A 257 -24.02 1.34 -31.70
C ILE A 257 -23.27 1.85 -32.94
N LYS A 258 -22.15 2.53 -32.72
CA LYS A 258 -21.35 3.20 -33.75
C LYS A 258 -20.38 2.26 -34.43
N ASP A 259 -19.79 1.33 -33.68
CA ASP A 259 -18.82 0.38 -34.21
C ASP A 259 -19.51 -0.80 -34.92
N LYS A 260 -19.04 -1.11 -36.13
CA LYS A 260 -19.68 -2.13 -36.98
C LYS A 260 -19.39 -3.54 -36.51
N GLN A 261 -18.17 -3.79 -36.02
CA GLN A 261 -17.78 -5.10 -35.50
C GLN A 261 -18.54 -5.37 -34.20
N GLU A 262 -18.67 -4.37 -33.35
CA GLU A 262 -19.46 -4.41 -32.14
C GLU A 262 -20.91 -4.79 -32.42
N LEU A 263 -21.54 -4.13 -33.39
CA LEU A 263 -22.90 -4.43 -33.78
C LEU A 263 -23.03 -5.86 -34.33
N GLU A 264 -22.08 -6.32 -35.15
CA GLU A 264 -22.06 -7.71 -35.67
C GLU A 264 -21.88 -8.75 -34.55
N TRP A 265 -21.14 -8.41 -33.50
CA TRP A 265 -20.87 -9.31 -32.37
C TRP A 265 -21.94 -9.26 -31.28
N SER A 266 -22.82 -8.25 -31.35
CA SER A 266 -23.99 -8.09 -30.50
C SER A 266 -25.15 -8.99 -30.95
N HIS A 267 -26.14 -9.15 -30.08
CA HIS A 267 -27.41 -9.79 -30.42
C HIS A 267 -28.58 -8.86 -30.06
N GLU A 268 -29.34 -8.37 -31.06
CA GLU A 268 -30.44 -7.41 -30.84
C GLU A 268 -30.06 -6.18 -30.00
N GLY A 269 -28.82 -5.69 -30.19
CA GLY A 269 -28.26 -4.56 -29.43
C GLY A 269 -27.70 -4.92 -28.06
N ILE A 270 -27.74 -6.20 -27.66
CA ILE A 270 -27.07 -6.71 -26.46
C ILE A 270 -25.58 -6.83 -26.79
N VAL A 271 -24.77 -5.96 -26.17
CA VAL A 271 -23.32 -6.00 -26.22
C VAL A 271 -22.78 -6.68 -24.97
N ALA A 272 -21.70 -7.42 -25.14
CA ALA A 272 -21.15 -8.34 -24.15
C ALA A 272 -19.67 -8.08 -23.98
N TYR A 273 -19.30 -7.29 -22.97
CA TYR A 273 -17.91 -6.89 -22.71
C TYR A 273 -17.36 -7.58 -21.49
N SER A 274 -16.05 -7.77 -21.43
CA SER A 274 -15.43 -8.16 -20.16
C SER A 274 -15.74 -7.12 -19.08
N LYS A 275 -16.12 -7.61 -17.91
CA LYS A 275 -16.30 -6.79 -16.70
C LYS A 275 -14.95 -6.32 -16.13
N ILE A 276 -13.83 -6.90 -16.56
CA ILE A 276 -12.52 -6.71 -15.93
C ILE A 276 -11.81 -5.51 -16.56
N CYS A 277 -11.61 -4.45 -15.77
CA CYS A 277 -10.96 -3.23 -16.22
C CYS A 277 -9.53 -3.48 -16.70
N THR A 278 -9.20 -2.90 -17.85
CA THR A 278 -7.91 -3.06 -18.56
C THR A 278 -6.77 -2.23 -17.97
N HIS A 279 -7.03 -1.47 -16.89
CA HIS A 279 -5.99 -0.81 -16.11
C HIS A 279 -5.34 -1.78 -15.11
N VAL A 280 -6.06 -2.13 -14.04
CA VAL A 280 -5.54 -2.96 -12.93
C VAL A 280 -6.54 -4.04 -12.47
N GLY A 281 -7.51 -4.40 -13.31
CA GLY A 281 -8.32 -5.61 -13.13
C GLY A 281 -9.55 -5.46 -12.24
N CYS A 282 -9.87 -4.24 -11.79
CA CYS A 282 -11.09 -4.02 -11.03
C CYS A 282 -12.35 -4.39 -11.83
N PRO A 283 -13.35 -5.03 -11.20
CA PRO A 283 -14.63 -5.30 -11.84
C PRO A 283 -15.40 -3.99 -12.05
N ILE A 284 -15.75 -3.70 -13.30
CA ILE A 284 -16.60 -2.58 -13.71
C ILE A 284 -18.04 -2.92 -13.35
N SER A 285 -18.72 -2.02 -12.66
CA SER A 285 -20.09 -2.24 -12.20
C SER A 285 -21.01 -1.03 -12.32
N LEU A 286 -20.50 0.08 -12.84
CA LEU A 286 -21.25 1.33 -13.01
C LEU A 286 -21.45 1.58 -14.49
N TYR A 287 -22.70 1.85 -14.88
CA TYR A 287 -23.09 2.12 -16.25
C TYR A 287 -24.04 3.31 -16.29
N GLU A 288 -23.75 4.27 -17.16
CA GLU A 288 -24.59 5.42 -17.41
C GLU A 288 -25.42 5.19 -18.67
N GLN A 289 -26.72 4.99 -18.50
CA GLN A 289 -27.64 4.60 -19.57
C GLN A 289 -27.71 5.61 -20.72
N GLN A 290 -27.65 6.92 -20.42
CA GLN A 290 -27.86 7.97 -21.42
C GLN A 290 -26.67 8.15 -22.36
N THR A 291 -25.46 7.98 -21.85
CA THR A 291 -24.20 8.18 -22.58
C THR A 291 -23.60 6.88 -23.07
N HIS A 292 -24.14 5.73 -22.62
CA HIS A 292 -23.59 4.40 -22.86
C HIS A 292 -22.18 4.20 -22.27
N HIS A 293 -21.83 4.96 -21.25
CA HIS A 293 -20.52 4.88 -20.63
C HIS A 293 -20.49 3.87 -19.48
N ALA A 294 -19.47 3.01 -19.46
CA ALA A 294 -19.14 2.18 -18.31
C ALA A 294 -18.01 2.80 -17.50
N LEU A 295 -18.15 2.84 -16.17
CA LEU A 295 -17.20 3.47 -15.27
C LEU A 295 -16.59 2.43 -14.32
N CYS A 296 -15.25 2.38 -14.30
CA CYS A 296 -14.53 1.60 -13.31
C CYS A 296 -14.49 2.36 -11.97
N PRO A 297 -15.02 1.79 -10.87
CA PRO A 297 -15.10 2.51 -9.59
C PRO A 297 -13.74 2.76 -8.92
N CYS A 298 -12.69 2.02 -9.32
CA CYS A 298 -11.38 2.12 -8.68
C CYS A 298 -10.62 3.41 -9.05
N HIS A 299 -10.50 3.71 -10.34
CA HIS A 299 -9.70 4.83 -10.84
C HIS A 299 -10.41 5.61 -11.95
N GLN A 300 -11.73 5.44 -12.05
CA GLN A 300 -12.62 6.19 -12.93
C GLN A 300 -12.31 6.05 -14.42
N SER A 301 -11.62 4.99 -14.86
CA SER A 301 -11.54 4.68 -16.28
C SER A 301 -12.95 4.55 -16.85
N THR A 302 -13.20 5.30 -17.91
CA THR A 302 -14.51 5.35 -18.58
C THR A 302 -14.39 4.78 -19.98
N PHE A 303 -15.31 3.89 -20.32
CA PHE A 303 -15.35 3.18 -21.59
C PHE A 303 -16.66 3.50 -22.30
N ASP A 304 -16.60 3.92 -23.56
CA ASP A 304 -17.79 4.15 -24.40
C ASP A 304 -18.27 2.82 -24.98
N LEU A 305 -19.29 2.22 -24.37
CA LEU A 305 -19.87 0.94 -24.82
C LEU A 305 -20.71 1.07 -26.09
N SER A 306 -20.83 2.25 -26.70
CA SER A 306 -21.43 2.42 -28.02
C SER A 306 -20.38 2.48 -29.15
N ASP A 307 -19.10 2.50 -28.80
CA ASP A 307 -17.96 2.71 -29.68
C ASP A 307 -16.83 1.72 -29.34
N GLY A 308 -17.15 0.42 -29.36
CA GLY A 308 -16.17 -0.66 -29.16
C GLY A 308 -15.52 -0.68 -27.76
N ALA A 309 -16.21 -0.17 -26.74
CA ALA A 309 -15.67 0.04 -25.38
C ALA A 309 -14.34 0.81 -25.35
N ARG A 310 -14.15 1.75 -26.27
CA ARG A 310 -12.95 2.61 -26.31
C ARG A 310 -12.82 3.40 -25.01
N VAL A 311 -11.59 3.52 -24.52
CA VAL A 311 -11.27 4.36 -23.35
C VAL A 311 -11.44 5.83 -23.73
N ILE A 312 -12.31 6.53 -23.00
CA ILE A 312 -12.55 7.98 -23.20
C ILE A 312 -12.01 8.83 -22.05
N PHE A 313 -11.77 8.21 -20.89
CA PHE A 313 -11.21 8.88 -19.70
C PHE A 313 -10.52 7.87 -18.77
N GLY A 314 -9.63 8.39 -17.91
CA GLY A 314 -8.92 7.63 -16.89
C GLY A 314 -7.70 6.83 -17.40
N PRO A 315 -7.05 6.04 -16.53
CA PRO A 315 -5.74 5.45 -16.80
C PRO A 315 -5.76 4.11 -17.56
N ALA A 316 -6.92 3.64 -18.05
CA ALA A 316 -6.98 2.37 -18.79
C ALA A 316 -6.20 2.47 -20.11
N GLY A 317 -5.36 1.47 -20.40
CA GLY A 317 -4.45 1.49 -21.54
C GLY A 317 -5.07 1.03 -22.87
N HIS A 318 -6.22 0.34 -22.83
CA HIS A 318 -6.91 -0.17 -24.03
C HIS A 318 -8.39 -0.46 -23.77
N ALA A 319 -9.15 -0.65 -24.86
CA ALA A 319 -10.58 -0.96 -24.83
C ALA A 319 -10.88 -2.30 -24.13
N LEU A 320 -12.11 -2.45 -23.63
CA LEU A 320 -12.57 -3.72 -23.07
C LEU A 320 -12.75 -4.74 -24.21
N PRO A 321 -12.23 -5.97 -24.07
CA PRO A 321 -12.52 -7.02 -25.04
C PRO A 321 -14.02 -7.33 -25.07
N GLN A 322 -14.58 -7.40 -26.28
CA GLN A 322 -15.95 -7.85 -26.51
C GLN A 322 -15.98 -9.36 -26.74
N LEU A 323 -16.98 -10.03 -26.17
CA LEU A 323 -17.31 -11.42 -26.47
C LEU A 323 -18.39 -11.45 -27.55
N ARG A 324 -18.17 -12.24 -28.59
CA ARG A 324 -19.19 -12.47 -29.62
C ARG A 324 -20.30 -13.36 -29.05
N ILE A 325 -21.54 -12.90 -29.10
CA ILE A 325 -22.69 -13.64 -28.54
C ILE A 325 -23.77 -13.91 -29.58
N GLY A 326 -24.62 -14.89 -29.29
CA GLY A 326 -25.78 -15.27 -30.08
C GLY A 326 -26.86 -15.89 -29.20
N VAL A 327 -27.80 -16.60 -29.82
CA VAL A 327 -28.85 -17.33 -29.12
C VAL A 327 -28.84 -18.78 -29.59
N ASN A 328 -28.86 -19.70 -28.64
CA ASN A 328 -28.87 -21.14 -28.90
C ASN A 328 -30.29 -21.63 -29.28
N GLU A 329 -30.41 -22.92 -29.60
CA GLU A 329 -31.70 -23.53 -30.01
C GLU A 329 -32.77 -23.49 -28.91
N GLU A 330 -32.36 -23.38 -27.64
CA GLU A 330 -33.25 -23.29 -26.47
C GLU A 330 -33.72 -21.86 -26.17
N GLY A 331 -33.19 -20.86 -26.88
CA GLY A 331 -33.53 -19.45 -26.70
C GLY A 331 -32.69 -18.71 -25.64
N HIS A 332 -31.60 -19.32 -25.15
CA HIS A 332 -30.66 -18.70 -24.22
C HIS A 332 -29.49 -18.04 -24.95
N LEU A 333 -28.92 -16.99 -24.36
CA LEU A 333 -27.73 -16.33 -24.86
C LEU A 333 -26.52 -17.28 -24.74
N GLU A 334 -25.74 -17.38 -25.81
CA GLU A 334 -24.52 -18.19 -25.86
C GLU A 334 -23.33 -17.43 -26.43
N ALA A 335 -22.12 -17.85 -26.05
CA ALA A 335 -20.88 -17.37 -26.64
C ALA A 335 -20.64 -18.03 -28.00
N LEU A 336 -20.36 -17.26 -29.04
CA LEU A 336 -20.05 -17.77 -30.39
C LEU A 336 -18.56 -17.99 -30.63
N SER A 337 -17.71 -17.46 -29.76
CA SER A 337 -16.25 -17.58 -29.82
C SER A 337 -15.61 -17.42 -28.44
N GLU A 338 -14.29 -17.60 -28.37
CA GLU A 338 -13.47 -17.06 -27.28
C GLU A 338 -13.31 -15.53 -27.45
N PHE A 339 -12.73 -14.84 -26.48
CA PHE A 339 -12.32 -13.44 -26.67
C PHE A 339 -11.18 -13.35 -27.70
N ALA A 340 -11.24 -12.35 -28.59
CA ALA A 340 -10.19 -12.11 -29.58
C ALA A 340 -8.89 -11.55 -28.95
N GLU A 341 -9.00 -10.89 -27.80
CA GLU A 341 -7.88 -10.33 -27.06
C GLU A 341 -7.87 -10.82 -25.61
N PRO A 342 -6.69 -10.89 -24.95
CA PRO A 342 -6.61 -11.19 -23.53
C PRO A 342 -7.41 -10.20 -22.68
N VAL A 343 -8.18 -10.76 -21.73
CA VAL A 343 -9.00 -10.02 -20.78
C VAL A 343 -8.17 -9.43 -19.65
N GLY A 344 -8.56 -8.23 -19.20
CA GLY A 344 -8.00 -7.56 -18.03
C GLY A 344 -6.78 -6.69 -18.35
N PRO A 345 -5.92 -6.42 -17.34
CA PRO A 345 -4.76 -5.55 -17.48
C PRO A 345 -3.77 -5.98 -18.55
N ALA A 346 -3.03 -5.00 -19.08
CA ALA A 346 -1.88 -5.28 -19.94
C ALA A 346 -0.76 -6.02 -19.17
N PHE A 347 -0.07 -6.90 -19.87
CA PHE A 347 1.14 -7.59 -19.42
C PHE A 347 2.19 -7.54 -20.54
N TRP A 348 3.45 -7.80 -20.18
CA TRP A 348 4.61 -7.53 -21.05
C TRP A 348 4.53 -8.25 -22.40
N GLU A 349 4.04 -9.50 -22.40
CA GLU A 349 3.86 -10.33 -23.59
C GLU A 349 2.42 -10.30 -24.12
N ARG A 350 1.63 -9.22 -23.92
CA ARG A 350 0.24 -9.17 -24.41
C ARG A 350 0.16 -9.14 -25.95
N GLY A 351 1.09 -8.43 -26.59
CA GLY A 351 1.20 -8.25 -28.04
C GLY A 351 1.52 -9.53 -28.82
#